data_AF-A0A925I0J6-F1
#
_entry.id   AF-A0A925I0J6-F1
#
_cell.length_a   1.000
_cell.length_b   1.000
_cell.length_c   1.000
_cell.angle_alpha   90.00
_cell.angle_beta   90.00
_cell.angle_gamma   90.00
#
_symmetry.space_group_name_H-M   'P 1'
#
loop_
_entity.id
_entity.type
_entity.pdbx_description
1 polymer ?
#
loop_
_entity_poly.entity_id
_entity_poly.type
_entity_poly.pdbx_seq_one_letter_code
_entity_poly.pdbx_strand_id
1 'polypeptide(L)'
;MSNQAPNGRPQHFSAWCKEQLGWIKPTVIDPTVKQKLLLNPVETGSQQCYKILLRSDGSEYLLLENRRKLGFDASLPSEGLLIWRVVGNRPMLEEPHGIEGPAGPGSFRDAVPYPSKANNSFTPYTIPSSRSQLGGGLAVHITNIKEHADGRVTFYVGYEFE
;
A
#
# COMPACT_ATOMS: atom_id res chain seq x y z
N MET A 1 -15.71 17.99 -3.54
CA MET A 1 -15.84 19.15 -2.62
C MET A 1 -15.10 18.79 -1.34
N SER A 2 -13.90 19.34 -1.16
CA SER A 2 -13.00 19.08 -0.04
C SER A 2 -13.52 19.78 1.22
N ASN A 3 -14.07 19.01 2.17
CA ASN A 3 -14.31 19.54 3.51
C ASN A 3 -12.96 19.55 4.26
N GLN A 4 -12.15 20.58 4.02
CA GLN A 4 -10.91 20.79 4.76
C GLN A 4 -11.28 21.25 6.17
N ALA A 5 -10.80 20.53 7.18
CA ALA A 5 -10.86 20.98 8.56
C ALA A 5 -10.19 22.37 8.69
N PRO A 6 -10.55 23.20 9.69
CA PRO A 6 -10.10 24.60 9.81
C PRO A 6 -8.57 24.79 9.94
N ASN A 7 -7.82 23.69 10.09
CA ASN A 7 -6.35 23.62 10.13
C ASN A 7 -5.81 22.66 9.06
N GLY A 8 -6.33 22.77 7.83
CA GLY A 8 -6.03 21.85 6.73
C GLY A 8 -4.53 21.73 6.46
N ARG A 9 -3.94 20.61 6.89
CA ARG A 9 -2.58 20.23 6.49
C ARG A 9 -2.69 19.45 5.18
N PRO A 10 -1.99 19.86 4.10
CA PRO A 10 -1.97 19.07 2.88
C PRO A 10 -1.29 17.73 3.18
N GLN A 11 -2.03 16.63 3.05
CA GLN A 11 -1.49 15.29 3.26
C GLN A 11 -0.38 15.00 2.24
N HIS A 12 0.50 14.05 2.56
CA HIS A 12 1.49 13.60 1.60
C HIS A 12 0.83 13.08 0.32
N PHE A 13 1.45 13.41 -0.82
CA PHE A 13 1.14 12.75 -2.10
C PHE A 13 1.35 11.24 -1.97
N SER A 14 0.50 10.47 -2.65
CA SER A 14 0.69 9.01 -2.77
C SER A 14 2.02 8.70 -3.45
N ALA A 15 2.55 7.51 -3.18
CA ALA A 15 3.74 6.97 -3.83
C ALA A 15 3.65 7.03 -5.35
N TRP A 16 2.47 6.78 -5.92
CA TRP A 16 2.25 6.89 -7.36
C TRP A 16 2.48 8.33 -7.85
N CYS A 17 1.86 9.32 -7.21
CA CYS A 17 2.04 10.73 -7.58
C CYS A 17 3.51 11.14 -7.46
N LYS A 18 4.19 10.75 -6.37
CA LYS A 18 5.60 11.06 -6.15
C LYS A 18 6.52 10.39 -7.20
N GLU A 19 6.21 9.17 -7.61
CA GLU A 19 6.92 8.49 -8.69
C GLU A 19 6.71 9.22 -10.03
N GLN A 20 5.46 9.55 -10.39
CA GLN A 20 5.15 10.27 -11.63
C GLN A 20 5.84 11.65 -11.71
N LEU A 21 5.97 12.32 -10.56
CA LEU A 21 6.69 13.59 -10.44
C LEU A 21 8.22 13.44 -10.35
N GLY A 22 8.74 12.22 -10.28
CA GLY A 22 10.17 11.94 -10.16
C GLY A 22 10.77 12.27 -8.78
N TRP A 23 9.94 12.45 -7.75
CA TRP A 23 10.40 12.78 -6.39
C TRP A 23 10.94 11.55 -5.65
N ILE A 24 10.46 10.37 -6.01
CA ILE A 24 10.94 9.10 -5.50
C ILE A 24 11.24 8.15 -6.65
N LYS A 25 12.18 7.23 -6.43
CA LYS A 25 12.41 6.05 -7.27
C LYS A 25 12.08 4.81 -6.45
N PRO A 26 10.93 4.15 -6.68
CA PRO A 26 10.57 2.94 -5.93
C PRO A 26 11.60 1.84 -6.10
N THR A 27 11.86 1.09 -5.02
CA THR A 27 12.68 -0.11 -5.09
C THR A 27 11.84 -1.24 -5.66
N VAL A 28 12.25 -1.79 -6.80
CA VAL A 28 11.53 -2.90 -7.45
C VAL A 28 11.82 -4.20 -6.70
N ILE A 29 10.76 -4.92 -6.37
CA ILE A 29 10.78 -6.18 -5.62
C ILE A 29 10.30 -7.28 -6.56
N ASP A 30 11.10 -8.34 -6.69
CA ASP A 30 10.72 -9.57 -7.38
C ASP A 30 9.81 -10.41 -6.46
N PRO A 31 8.53 -10.61 -6.82
CA PRO A 31 7.61 -11.39 -5.99
C PRO A 31 7.87 -12.90 -6.03
N THR A 32 8.69 -13.39 -6.97
CA THR A 32 9.04 -14.82 -7.09
C THR A 32 10.16 -15.21 -6.12
N VAL A 33 10.89 -14.22 -5.59
CA VAL A 33 11.94 -14.43 -4.60
C VAL A 33 11.39 -14.18 -3.21
N LYS A 34 11.44 -15.25 -2.40
CA LYS A 34 11.07 -15.20 -0.98
C LYS A 34 11.96 -14.24 -0.21
N GLN A 35 11.37 -13.21 0.37
CA GLN A 35 12.09 -12.20 1.14
C GLN A 35 11.24 -11.57 2.24
N LYS A 36 11.91 -11.21 3.34
CA LYS A 36 11.34 -10.36 4.40
C LYS A 36 11.77 -8.92 4.15
N LEU A 37 10.80 -8.03 4.05
CA LEU A 37 11.02 -6.61 3.79
C LEU A 37 10.63 -5.76 5.00
N LEU A 38 11.22 -4.57 5.05
CA LEU A 38 11.00 -3.55 6.05
C LEU A 38 10.81 -2.21 5.33
N LEU A 39 9.68 -1.55 5.56
CA LEU A 39 9.37 -0.27 4.95
C LEU A 39 9.30 0.84 6.00
N ASN A 40 10.09 1.88 5.77
CA ASN A 40 10.09 3.06 6.64
C ASN A 40 8.87 3.95 6.38
N PRO A 41 8.42 4.71 7.39
CA PRO A 41 7.48 5.79 7.20
C PRO A 41 7.93 6.78 6.13
N VAL A 42 6.98 7.25 5.33
CA VAL A 42 7.16 8.34 4.37
C VAL A 42 7.63 9.63 5.05
N GLU A 43 7.27 9.84 6.31
CA GLU A 43 7.53 11.07 7.05
C GLU A 43 8.96 11.16 7.60
N THR A 44 9.64 10.02 7.80
CA THR A 44 10.92 9.98 8.56
C THR A 44 12.05 9.18 7.91
N GLY A 45 11.76 8.33 6.92
CA GLY A 45 12.73 7.39 6.38
C GLY A 45 13.28 7.70 4.99
N SER A 46 14.50 7.21 4.73
CA SER A 46 14.97 6.90 3.38
C SER A 46 14.34 5.58 2.91
N GLN A 47 14.10 5.42 1.60
CA GLN A 47 13.46 4.24 1.00
C GLN A 47 11.96 4.12 1.36
N GLN A 48 11.18 5.02 0.78
CA GLN A 48 9.78 5.27 1.15
C GLN A 48 8.76 4.45 0.33
N CYS A 49 9.22 3.68 -0.66
CA CYS A 49 8.32 2.95 -1.53
C CYS A 49 8.94 1.68 -2.13
N TYR A 50 8.18 0.60 -2.11
CA TYR A 50 8.45 -0.61 -2.90
C TYR A 50 7.48 -0.72 -4.08
N LYS A 51 7.98 -1.22 -5.21
CA LYS A 51 7.18 -1.56 -6.39
C LYS A 51 7.23 -3.07 -6.62
N ILE A 52 6.08 -3.73 -6.66
CA ILE A 52 5.97 -5.16 -6.97
C ILE A 52 5.22 -5.30 -8.28
N LEU A 53 5.84 -5.92 -9.29
CA LEU A 53 5.19 -6.17 -10.56
C LEU A 53 4.17 -7.30 -10.43
N LEU A 54 2.92 -7.04 -10.84
CA LEU A 54 1.91 -8.09 -11.01
C LEU A 54 1.98 -8.67 -12.41
N ARG A 55 2.42 -7.88 -13.38
CA ARG A 55 2.73 -8.32 -14.74
C ARG A 55 4.14 -7.86 -15.12
N SER A 56 4.88 -8.73 -15.81
CA SER A 56 6.26 -8.49 -16.21
C SER A 56 6.41 -7.33 -17.20
N ASP A 57 5.36 -7.02 -17.94
CA ASP A 57 5.28 -5.88 -18.87
C ASP A 57 5.06 -4.51 -18.17
N GLY A 58 4.86 -4.50 -16.84
CA GLY A 58 4.62 -3.28 -16.07
C GLY A 58 3.24 -2.66 -16.26
N SER A 59 2.32 -3.31 -16.99
CA SER A 59 0.94 -2.84 -17.19
C SER A 59 0.12 -2.85 -15.91
N GLU A 60 0.51 -3.71 -14.96
CA GLU A 60 -0.08 -3.84 -13.64
C GLU A 60 0.99 -4.08 -12.58
N TYR A 61 0.94 -3.28 -11.51
CA TYR A 61 1.88 -3.36 -10.39
C TYR A 61 1.27 -2.83 -9.10
N LEU A 62 1.93 -3.11 -7.99
CA LEU A 62 1.63 -2.59 -6.66
C LEU A 62 2.70 -1.57 -6.27
N LEU A 63 2.29 -0.48 -5.63
CA LEU A 63 3.16 0.43 -4.89
C LEU A 63 2.82 0.34 -3.41
N LEU A 64 3.81 0.07 -2.58
CA LEU A 64 3.69 -0.02 -1.14
C LEU A 64 4.29 1.23 -0.53
N GLU A 65 3.54 1.90 0.35
CA GLU A 65 4.01 3.03 1.15
C GLU A 65 3.54 2.89 2.59
N ASN A 66 4.34 3.34 3.55
CA ASN A 66 3.97 3.33 4.96
C ASN A 66 3.76 4.78 5.42
N ARG A 67 2.57 5.12 5.91
CA ARG A 67 2.23 6.48 6.37
C ARG A 67 1.97 6.50 7.85
N ARG A 68 2.43 7.56 8.52
CA ARG A 68 2.25 7.77 9.97
C ARG A 68 1.46 9.04 10.24
N LYS A 69 0.78 9.09 11.37
CA LYS A 69 0.09 10.30 11.86
C LYS A 69 1.09 11.33 12.40
N LEU A 70 2.02 11.75 11.55
CA LEU A 70 3.10 12.67 11.86
C LEU A 70 3.11 13.83 10.85
N GLY A 71 3.48 15.03 11.33
CA GLY A 71 3.65 16.21 10.48
C GLY A 71 2.40 16.58 9.69
N PHE A 72 2.50 16.51 8.36
CA PHE A 72 1.42 16.80 7.41
C PHE A 72 0.31 15.74 7.42
N ASP A 73 0.65 14.50 7.76
CA ASP A 73 -0.28 13.37 7.85
C ASP A 73 -0.85 13.17 9.28
N ALA A 74 -0.59 14.10 10.21
CA ALA A 74 -1.08 14.03 11.59
C ALA A 74 -2.61 13.91 11.73
N SER A 75 -3.37 14.37 10.74
CA SER A 75 -4.84 14.30 10.72
C SER A 75 -5.37 13.05 10.02
N LEU A 76 -4.54 12.11 9.60
CA LEU A 76 -5.02 10.86 9.01
C LEU A 76 -5.87 10.09 10.03
N PRO A 77 -6.95 9.42 9.58
CA PRO A 77 -7.78 8.60 10.47
C PRO A 77 -6.93 7.48 11.10
N SER A 78 -6.12 6.80 10.28
CA SER A 78 -5.22 5.72 10.68
C SER A 78 -3.89 5.78 9.95
N GLU A 79 -2.94 4.97 10.42
CA GLU A 79 -1.56 4.85 9.96
C GLU A 79 -1.21 3.40 9.66
N GLY A 80 -0.15 3.19 8.88
CA GLY A 80 0.31 1.88 8.47
C GLY A 80 0.63 1.80 6.98
N LEU A 81 0.67 0.57 6.47
CA LEU A 81 1.00 0.24 5.08
C LEU A 81 -0.21 0.44 4.16
N LEU A 82 -0.06 1.31 3.17
CA LEU A 82 -0.97 1.44 2.04
C LEU A 82 -0.44 0.61 0.87
N ILE A 83 -1.33 -0.12 0.22
CA ILE A 83 -1.05 -0.88 -1.00
C ILE A 83 -1.86 -0.22 -2.13
N TRP A 84 -1.16 0.41 -3.06
CA TRP A 84 -1.78 0.97 -4.26
C TRP A 84 -1.62 -0.01 -5.41
N ARG A 85 -2.72 -0.48 -6.00
CA ARG A 85 -2.67 -1.14 -7.30
C ARG A 85 -2.67 -0.08 -8.40
N VAL A 86 -1.84 -0.26 -9.41
CA VAL A 86 -1.84 0.58 -10.59
C VAL A 86 -2.10 -0.30 -11.81
N VAL A 87 -3.18 -0.01 -12.53
CA VAL A 87 -3.54 -0.68 -13.79
C VAL A 87 -3.58 0.37 -14.90
N GLY A 88 -2.75 0.23 -15.93
CA GLY A 88 -2.75 1.18 -17.06
C GLY A 88 -2.57 2.65 -16.63
N ASN A 89 -1.66 2.88 -15.67
CA ASN A 89 -1.39 4.18 -15.05
C ASN A 89 -2.56 4.81 -14.25
N ARG A 90 -3.51 3.99 -13.77
CA ARG A 90 -4.60 4.42 -12.89
C ARG A 90 -4.38 3.81 -11.50
N PRO A 91 -4.02 4.61 -10.48
CA PRO A 91 -3.83 4.12 -9.13
C PRO A 91 -5.19 3.91 -8.43
N MET A 92 -5.30 2.81 -7.69
CA MET A 92 -6.42 2.45 -6.84
C MET A 92 -5.86 1.97 -5.50
N LEU A 93 -6.43 2.45 -4.39
CA LEU A 93 -6.04 1.99 -3.07
C LEU A 93 -6.72 0.65 -2.77
N GLU A 94 -5.95 -0.33 -2.32
CA GLU A 94 -6.45 -1.63 -1.86
C GLU A 94 -6.77 -1.53 -0.36
N GLU A 95 -8.05 -1.38 -0.04
CA GLU A 95 -8.50 -1.20 1.33
C GLU A 95 -8.75 -2.57 2.01
N PRO A 96 -8.09 -2.90 3.14
CA PRO A 96 -8.16 -4.20 3.82
C PRO A 96 -9.57 -4.65 4.21
N HIS A 97 -10.52 -3.72 4.35
CA HIS A 97 -11.91 -4.03 4.65
C HIS A 97 -12.68 -4.61 3.46
N GLY A 98 -12.12 -4.58 2.24
CA GLY A 98 -12.64 -5.30 1.08
C GLY A 98 -13.96 -4.76 0.53
N ILE A 99 -14.32 -3.51 0.82
CA ILE A 99 -15.53 -2.89 0.26
C ILE A 99 -15.15 -2.28 -1.08
N GLU A 100 -15.67 -2.86 -2.15
CA GLU A 100 -15.37 -2.43 -3.50
C GLU A 100 -16.29 -1.31 -4.00
N GLY A 101 -15.82 -0.57 -5.00
CA GLY A 101 -16.60 0.43 -5.71
C GLY A 101 -16.90 1.70 -4.91
N PRO A 102 -17.97 2.44 -5.25
CA PRO A 102 -18.28 3.74 -4.65
C PRO A 102 -18.53 3.72 -3.14
N ALA A 103 -18.78 2.54 -2.56
CA ALA A 103 -19.03 2.37 -1.13
C ALA A 103 -17.75 2.20 -0.29
N GLY A 104 -16.61 1.89 -0.90
CA GLY A 104 -15.33 1.78 -0.20
C GLY A 104 -14.88 3.12 0.39
N PRO A 105 -14.72 4.16 -0.45
CA PRO A 105 -14.19 5.45 -0.01
C PRO A 105 -14.92 6.04 1.19
N GLY A 106 -14.21 6.15 2.30
CA GLY A 106 -14.72 6.76 3.53
C GLY A 106 -15.42 5.81 4.49
N SER A 107 -15.61 4.54 4.12
CA SER A 107 -15.98 3.46 5.02
C SER A 107 -14.77 3.00 5.84
N PHE A 108 -15.01 2.56 7.08
CA PHE A 108 -13.97 1.97 7.96
C PHE A 108 -12.60 2.66 7.89
N ARG A 109 -12.57 3.99 7.95
CA ARG A 109 -11.35 4.80 7.72
C ARG A 109 -10.17 4.43 8.63
N ASP A 110 -10.47 3.86 9.80
CA ASP A 110 -9.46 3.41 10.75
C ASP A 110 -8.82 2.05 10.38
N ALA A 111 -9.41 1.36 9.40
CA ALA A 111 -9.01 0.04 8.89
C ALA A 111 -8.59 0.09 7.41
N VAL A 112 -8.29 1.28 6.88
CA VAL A 112 -7.81 1.49 5.51
C VAL A 112 -6.33 1.07 5.32
N PRO A 113 -5.40 1.31 6.27
CA PRO A 113 -4.04 0.76 6.15
C PRO A 113 -3.92 -0.68 6.67
N TYR A 114 -2.93 -1.40 6.15
CA TYR A 114 -2.47 -2.68 6.70
C TYR A 114 -1.43 -2.47 7.82
N PRO A 115 -1.36 -3.37 8.82
CA PRO A 115 -2.38 -4.37 9.10
C PRO A 115 -3.64 -3.73 9.69
N SER A 116 -4.80 -4.20 9.28
CA SER A 116 -6.05 -3.88 9.95
C SER A 116 -6.42 -4.99 10.93
N LYS A 117 -7.41 -4.75 11.80
CA LYS A 117 -7.98 -5.79 12.67
C LYS A 117 -8.51 -7.00 11.90
N ALA A 118 -8.96 -6.77 10.66
CA ALA A 118 -9.57 -7.80 9.83
C ALA A 118 -8.56 -8.52 8.94
N ASN A 119 -7.46 -7.85 8.57
CA ASN A 119 -6.56 -8.37 7.57
C ASN A 119 -5.14 -7.81 7.71
N ASN A 120 -4.17 -8.71 7.76
CA ASN A 120 -2.73 -8.41 7.78
C ASN A 120 -1.99 -9.04 6.59
N SER A 121 -2.72 -9.42 5.53
CA SER A 121 -2.17 -10.07 4.35
C SER A 121 -2.89 -9.61 3.07
N PHE A 122 -2.17 -9.60 1.95
CA PHE A 122 -2.68 -9.29 0.63
C PHE A 122 -2.16 -10.35 -0.35
N THR A 123 -3.02 -11.32 -0.67
CA THR A 123 -2.67 -12.53 -1.42
C THR A 123 -3.71 -12.83 -2.49
N PRO A 124 -3.49 -13.82 -3.36
CA PRO A 124 -4.47 -14.22 -4.36
C PRO A 124 -5.77 -14.78 -3.76
N TYR A 125 -5.80 -15.02 -2.44
CA TYR A 125 -6.91 -15.64 -1.71
C TYR A 125 -7.60 -14.70 -0.71
N THR A 126 -7.07 -13.49 -0.50
CA THR A 126 -7.71 -12.49 0.36
C THR A 126 -8.71 -11.64 -0.40
N ILE A 127 -9.52 -10.89 0.34
CA ILE A 127 -10.30 -9.76 -0.17
C ILE A 127 -9.76 -8.51 0.57
N PRO A 128 -9.20 -7.51 -0.13
CA PRO A 128 -8.93 -7.50 -1.57
C PRO A 128 -7.86 -8.53 -2.00
N SER A 129 -7.90 -8.95 -3.27
CA SER A 129 -7.05 -10.02 -3.83
C SER A 129 -5.88 -9.45 -4.61
N SER A 130 -4.69 -10.02 -4.45
CA SER A 130 -3.51 -9.64 -5.23
C SER A 130 -3.51 -10.17 -6.67
N ARG A 131 -4.52 -10.94 -7.11
CA ARG A 131 -4.59 -11.42 -8.50
C ARG A 131 -4.58 -10.24 -9.48
N SER A 132 -3.88 -10.41 -10.59
CA SER A 132 -3.88 -9.45 -11.71
C SER A 132 -5.30 -9.21 -12.22
N GLN A 133 -5.72 -7.96 -12.31
CA GLN A 133 -6.99 -7.55 -12.91
C GLN A 133 -6.98 -7.70 -14.43
N LEU A 134 -5.80 -7.72 -15.05
CA LEU A 134 -5.62 -7.97 -16.49
C LEU A 134 -5.47 -9.46 -16.83
N GLY A 135 -5.55 -10.35 -15.83
CA GLY A 135 -5.27 -11.78 -15.99
C GLY A 135 -3.77 -12.09 -16.18
N GLY A 136 -3.42 -13.37 -16.14
CA GLY A 136 -2.07 -13.88 -16.44
C GLY A 136 -0.91 -13.26 -15.64
N GLY A 137 -1.20 -12.72 -14.45
CA GLY A 137 -0.19 -12.10 -13.59
C GLY A 137 0.56 -13.08 -12.70
N LEU A 138 1.64 -12.59 -12.08
CA LEU A 138 2.40 -13.30 -11.07
C LEU A 138 1.55 -13.51 -9.80
N ALA A 139 1.76 -14.63 -9.13
CA ALA A 139 1.19 -14.88 -7.81
C ALA A 139 1.94 -14.04 -6.77
N VAL A 140 1.39 -12.89 -6.40
CA VAL A 140 1.99 -12.00 -5.41
C VAL A 140 1.40 -12.29 -4.03
N HIS A 141 2.22 -12.77 -3.10
CA HIS A 141 1.81 -12.96 -1.72
C HIS A 141 2.53 -11.94 -0.84
N ILE A 142 1.80 -11.00 -0.27
CA ILE A 142 2.29 -10.09 0.77
C ILE A 142 1.66 -10.56 2.08
N THR A 143 2.45 -11.17 2.95
CA THR A 143 1.96 -11.81 4.19
C THR A 143 2.65 -11.24 5.42
N ASN A 144 2.12 -11.57 6.59
CA ASN A 144 2.70 -11.20 7.89
C ASN A 144 2.96 -9.70 8.05
N ILE A 145 2.05 -8.87 7.55
CA ILE A 145 2.18 -7.42 7.65
C ILE A 145 2.08 -7.04 9.12
N LYS A 146 3.14 -6.44 9.64
CA LYS A 146 3.29 -6.10 11.05
C LYS A 146 3.88 -4.72 11.21
N GLU A 147 3.20 -3.89 11.98
CA GLU A 147 3.69 -2.59 12.43
C GLU A 147 4.60 -2.76 13.66
N HIS A 148 5.66 -1.96 13.72
CA HIS A 148 6.62 -1.93 14.83
C HIS A 148 6.44 -0.65 15.66
N ALA A 149 6.91 -0.69 16.91
CA ALA A 149 6.82 0.44 17.84
C ALA A 149 7.53 1.72 17.34
N ASP A 150 8.47 1.60 16.41
CA ASP A 150 9.17 2.72 15.77
C ASP A 150 8.47 3.23 14.49
N GLY A 151 7.27 2.73 14.21
CA GLY A 151 6.45 3.10 13.06
C GLY A 151 6.84 2.42 11.75
N ARG A 152 7.90 1.60 11.70
CA ARG A 152 8.22 0.80 10.50
C ARG A 152 7.24 -0.34 10.32
N VAL A 153 7.08 -0.82 9.10
CA VAL A 153 6.25 -2.01 8.80
C VAL A 153 7.13 -3.10 8.20
N THR A 154 7.02 -4.33 8.72
CA THR A 154 7.59 -5.52 8.08
C THR A 154 6.51 -6.35 7.40
N PHE A 155 6.88 -7.04 6.34
CA PHE A 155 6.03 -8.01 5.65
C PHE A 155 6.90 -8.98 4.85
N TYR A 156 6.31 -10.11 4.48
CA TYR A 156 6.95 -11.12 3.64
C TYR A 156 6.41 -11.04 2.21
N VAL A 157 7.28 -11.29 1.25
CA VAL A 157 6.92 -11.40 -0.17
C VAL A 157 7.31 -12.78 -0.69
N GLY A 158 6.43 -13.41 -1.46
CA GLY A 158 6.68 -14.71 -2.13
C GLY A 158 6.44 -15.96 -1.27
N TYR A 159 5.89 -15.80 -0.06
CA TYR A 159 5.52 -16.91 0.83
C TYR A 159 4.04 -17.22 0.67
N GLU A 160 3.72 -18.37 0.07
CA GLU A 160 2.33 -18.79 -0.22
C GLU A 160 1.55 -19.21 1.04
N PHE A 161 2.25 -19.84 1.99
CA PHE A 161 1.70 -20.34 3.25
C PHE A 161 2.63 -19.91 4.40
N GLU A 162 2.06 -19.43 5.50
CA GLU A 162 2.74 -19.29 6.81
C GLU A 162 2.28 -20.40 7.75
#